data_AF-Q52H95-F1
#
_entry.id   AF-Q52H95-F1
#
_cell.length_a   1.000
_cell.length_b   1.000
_cell.length_c   1.000
_cell.angle_alpha   90.00
_cell.angle_beta   90.00
_cell.angle_gamma   90.00
#
_symmetry.space_group_name_H-M   'P 1'
#
loop_
_entity.id
_entity.type
_entity.pdbx_description
1 polymer ?
#
loop_
_entity_poly.entity_id
_entity_poly.type
_entity_poly.pdbx_seq_one_letter_code
_entity_poly.pdbx_strand_id
1 'polypeptide(L)' 'LYRSDYQAQIKQMNPQLQNNDISGILGKAWNNESHEVRERYKALAKAYKERHNKMHPHYRYNPR' A
#
# COMPACT_ATOMS: atom_id res chain seq x y z
N LEU A 1 -1.85 3.01 0.74
CA LEU A 1 -2.05 2.69 2.17
C LEU A 1 -0.70 2.27 2.73
N TYR A 2 -0.42 0.99 3.00
CA TYR A 2 0.83 0.52 3.60
C TYR A 2 2.12 1.13 3.03
N ARG A 3 2.36 1.00 1.72
CA ARG A 3 3.59 1.54 1.09
C ARG A 3 3.71 3.06 1.25
N SER A 4 2.62 3.80 1.16
CA SER A 4 2.66 5.27 1.25
C SER A 4 2.99 5.74 2.67
N ASP A 5 2.42 5.08 3.68
CA ASP A 5 2.64 5.42 5.09
C ASP A 5 4.09 5.15 5.49
N TYR A 6 4.59 3.96 5.15
CA TYR A 6 5.95 3.57 5.52
C TYR A 6 7.02 4.18 4.62
N GLN A 7 6.72 4.49 3.34
CA GLN A 7 7.67 5.18 2.48
C GLN A 7 8.01 6.58 3.02
N ALA A 8 7.01 7.30 3.55
CA ALA A 8 7.25 8.59 4.18
C ALA A 8 8.15 8.44 5.42
N GLN A 9 7.88 7.46 6.29
CA GLN A 9 8.73 7.18 7.46
C GLN A 9 10.16 6.79 7.07
N ILE A 10 10.34 5.86 6.13
CA ILE A 10 11.67 5.41 5.70
C ILE A 10 12.44 6.56 5.06
N LYS A 11 11.78 7.39 4.24
CA LYS A 11 12.42 8.56 3.62
C LYS A 11 12.76 9.63 4.66
N GLN A 12 11.99 9.75 5.73
CA GLN A 12 12.28 10.67 6.83
C GLN A 12 13.44 10.17 7.70
N MET A 13 13.52 8.87 7.96
CA MET A 13 14.65 8.24 8.66
C MET A 13 15.92 8.19 7.80
N ASN A 14 15.77 7.97 6.50
CA ASN A 14 16.86 7.79 5.55
C ASN A 14 16.60 8.58 4.27
N PRO A 15 16.79 9.91 4.28
CA PRO A 15 16.55 10.76 3.13
C PRO A 15 17.51 10.50 1.95
N GLN A 16 18.61 9.79 2.19
CA GLN A 16 19.57 9.39 1.17
C GLN A 16 19.13 8.14 0.38
N LEU A 17 18.15 7.38 0.88
CA LEU A 17 17.68 6.20 0.15
C LEU A 17 16.86 6.61 -1.06
N GLN A 18 17.16 5.97 -2.20
CA GLN A 18 16.39 6.17 -3.41
C GLN A 18 15.03 5.49 -3.28
N ASN A 19 14.02 6.02 -3.98
CA ASN A 19 12.69 5.43 -4.00
C ASN A 19 12.71 3.96 -4.46
N ASN A 20 13.67 3.57 -5.31
CA ASN A 20 13.87 2.19 -5.74
C ASN A 20 14.25 1.27 -4.57
N ASP A 21 15.20 1.69 -3.73
CA ASP A 21 15.61 0.91 -2.55
C ASP A 21 14.48 0.82 -1.53
N ILE A 22 13.78 1.93 -1.29
CA ILE A 22 12.62 1.97 -0.40
C ILE A 22 11.54 0.98 -0.88
N SER A 23 11.34 0.88 -2.20
CA SER A 23 10.37 -0.05 -2.77
C SER A 23 10.76 -1.51 -2.54
N GLY A 24 12.05 -1.84 -2.70
CA GLY A 24 12.57 -3.17 -2.41
C GLY A 24 12.46 -3.54 -0.93
N ILE A 25 12.79 -2.60 -0.04
CA ILE A 25 12.69 -2.78 1.41
C ILE A 25 11.23 -2.97 1.81
N LEU A 26 10.32 -2.13 1.34
CA LEU A 26 8.89 -2.21 1.67
C LEU A 26 8.24 -3.49 1.16
N GLY A 27 8.63 -3.97 -0.02
CA GLY A 27 8.16 -5.25 -0.55
C GLY A 27 8.59 -6.43 0.34
N LYS A 28 9.85 -6.43 0.78
CA LYS A 28 10.37 -7.44 1.72
C LYS A 28 9.72 -7.33 3.10
N ALA A 29 9.60 -6.10 3.62
CA ALA A 29 8.96 -5.82 4.90
C ALA A 29 7.52 -6.33 4.90
N TRP A 30 6.74 -6.04 3.85
CA TRP A 30 5.38 -6.54 3.70
C TRP A 30 5.28 -8.07 3.72
N ASN A 31 6.21 -8.77 3.04
CA ASN A 31 6.25 -10.23 3.04
C ASN A 31 6.61 -10.82 4.42
N ASN A 32 7.50 -10.15 5.15
CA ASN A 32 7.88 -10.52 6.52
C ASN A 32 6.92 -10.01 7.59
N GLU A 33 5.98 -9.12 7.25
CA GLU A 33 5.09 -8.50 8.21
C GLU A 33 4.12 -9.51 8.82
N SER A 34 3.68 -9.28 10.05
CA SER A 34 2.76 -10.19 10.73
C SER A 34 1.46 -10.42 9.95
N HIS A 35 0.91 -11.64 10.03
CA HIS A 35 -0.33 -12.01 9.34
C HIS A 35 -1.50 -11.09 9.73
N GLU A 36 -1.57 -10.67 11.00
CA GLU A 36 -2.58 -9.75 11.51
C GLU A 36 -2.54 -8.38 10.81
N VAL A 37 -1.35 -7.82 10.61
CA VAL A 37 -1.16 -6.54 9.91
C VAL A 37 -1.57 -6.69 8.44
N ARG A 38 -1.15 -7.77 7.79
CA ARG A 38 -1.52 -8.06 6.40
C ARG A 38 -3.03 -8.16 6.22
N GLU A 39 -3.70 -8.90 7.10
CA GLU A 39 -5.16 -9.03 7.08
C GLU A 39 -5.87 -7.70 7.38
N ARG A 40 -5.38 -6.89 8.31
CA ARG A 40 -5.92 -5.54 8.58
C ARG A 40 -5.86 -4.65 7.34
N TYR A 41 -4.72 -4.61 6.65
CA TYR A 41 -4.57 -3.82 5.43
C TYR A 41 -5.36 -4.38 4.25
N LYS A 42 -5.52 -5.71 4.18
CA LYS A 42 -6.39 -6.37 3.18
C LYS A 42 -7.86 -6.05 3.41
N ALA A 43 -8.32 -6.03 4.66
CA ALA A 43 -9.67 -5.61 5.02
C ALA A 43 -9.90 -4.13 4.68
N LEU A 44 -8.93 -3.26 4.99
CA LEU A 44 -8.96 -1.84 4.58
C LEU A 44 -9.04 -1.69 3.06
N ALA A 45 -8.24 -2.44 2.30
CA ALA A 45 -8.26 -2.42 0.84
C ALA A 45 -9.62 -2.90 0.29
N LYS A 46 -10.22 -3.94 0.90
CA LYS A 46 -11.56 -4.41 0.54
C LYS A 46 -12.62 -3.36 0.81
N ALA A 47 -12.60 -2.72 1.98
CA ALA A 47 -13.52 -1.64 2.33
C ALA A 47 -13.37 -0.44 1.38
N TYR A 48 -12.14 -0.06 1.02
CA TYR A 48 -11.88 0.98 0.03
C TYR A 48 -12.41 0.62 -1.35
N LYS A 49 -12.18 -0.63 -1.80
CA LYS A 49 -12.70 -1.12 -3.09
C LYS A 49 -14.22 -1.08 -3.11
N GLU A 50 -14.87 -1.49 -2.04
CA GLU A 50 -16.33 -1.49 -1.94
C GLU A 50 -16.90 -0.07 -1.89
N ARG A 51 -16.28 0.83 -1.12
CA ARG A 51 -16.63 2.26 -1.10
C ARG A 51 -16.46 2.89 -2.48
N HIS A 52 -15.35 2.60 -3.15
CA HIS A 52 -15.08 3.10 -4.50
C HIS A 52 -16.09 2.56 -5.51
N ASN A 53 -16.45 1.28 -5.43
CA ASN A 53 -17.47 0.68 -6.28
C ASN A 53 -18.86 1.30 -6.04
N LYS A 54 -19.21 1.59 -4.78
CA LYS A 54 -20.45 2.30 -4.42
C LYS A 54 -20.47 3.74 -4.91
N MET A 55 -19.34 4.46 -4.81
CA MET A 55 -19.23 5.85 -5.28
C MET A 55 -19.15 5.95 -6.80
N HIS A 56 -18.53 4.97 -7.46
CA HIS A 56 -18.34 4.94 -8.90
C HIS A 56 -18.91 3.64 -9.48
N PRO A 57 -20.25 3.49 -9.51
CA PRO A 57 -20.90 2.29 -10.04
C PRO A 57 -20.63 2.06 -11.54
N HIS A 58 -20.22 3.10 -12.27
CA HIS A 58 -19.82 3.02 -13.68
C HIS A 58 -18.30 2.92 -13.89
N TYR A 59 -17.50 2.77 -12.83
CA TYR A 59 -16.05 2.65 -12.95
C TYR A 59 -15.66 1.31 -13.59
N ARG A 60 -15.27 1.36 -14.87
CA ARG A 60 -14.56 0.28 -15.55
C ARG A 60 -13.09 0.63 -15.64
N TYR A 61 -12.26 -0.15 -14.97
CA TYR A 61 -10.82 -0.11 -15.16
C TYR A 61 -10.50 -0.57 -16.59
N ASN A 62 -10.13 0.37 -17.46
CA ASN A 62 -9.63 0.11 -18.80
C ASN A 62 -8.12 0.39 -18.82
N PRO A 63 -7.26 -0.60 -18.57
CA PRO A 63 -5.83 -0.45 -18.78
C PRO A 63 -5.54 -0.32 -20.28
N ARG A 64 -4.72 0.66 -20.66
CA ARG A 64 -4.16 0.82 -22.01
C ARG A 64 -2.77 0.22 -22.08
#